data_AF-A0AAU7BJY0-F1
#
_entry.id   AF-A0AAU7BJY0-F1
#
_cell.length_a   1.000
_cell.length_b   1.000
_cell.length_c   1.000
_cell.angle_alpha   90.00
_cell.angle_beta   90.00
_cell.angle_gamma   90.00
#
_symmetry.space_group_name_H-M   'P 1'
#
loop_
_entity.id
_entity.type
_entity.pdbx_description
1 polymer ?
#
loop_
_entity_poly.entity_id
_entity_poly.type
_entity_poly.pdbx_seq_one_letter_code
_entity_poly.pdbx_strand_id
1 'polypeptide(L)'
;MTGGVDSRTGLYTFTAKLRSISGNDQSGPEFDVTLRYSPLSIADSGFGTGWNLRTTEFDPAQNRRIISLANGETFKADGRAGTTNQLTMSERKIDTFHLYEDAEDRWRVVHRSGVVEVLELKGSSPNVRAVPTRIFSRQGHWLNLEYGTHNGFPIDQDYRHARCHLVGSRSQ
;
A
#
# COMPACT_ATOMS: atom_id res chain seq x y z
N MET A 1 -3.94 13.00 -15.38
CA MET A 1 -3.87 11.65 -15.99
C MET A 1 -2.61 11.59 -16.82
N THR A 2 -1.91 10.46 -16.85
CA THR A 2 -0.67 10.29 -17.59
C THR A 2 -0.68 8.91 -18.27
N GLY A 3 -0.28 8.86 -19.53
CA GLY A 3 -0.15 7.63 -20.29
C GLY A 3 0.98 7.72 -21.28
N GLY A 4 1.59 6.59 -21.60
CA GLY A 4 2.73 6.58 -22.51
C GLY A 4 3.18 5.17 -22.87
N VAL A 5 3.90 5.09 -23.99
CA VAL A 5 4.57 3.88 -24.45
C VAL A 5 6.04 3.97 -24.04
N ASP A 6 6.53 2.98 -23.32
CA ASP A 6 7.97 2.84 -23.07
C ASP A 6 8.66 2.51 -24.40
N SER A 7 9.48 3.45 -24.90
CA SER A 7 10.09 3.36 -26.24
C SER A 7 11.06 2.18 -26.40
N ARG A 8 11.55 1.60 -25.30
CA ARG A 8 12.47 0.46 -25.30
C ARG A 8 11.73 -0.87 -25.38
N THR A 9 10.50 -0.94 -24.87
CA THR A 9 9.74 -2.19 -24.74
C THR A 9 8.44 -2.22 -25.53
N GLY A 10 7.97 -1.07 -26.04
CA GLY A 10 6.67 -0.93 -26.68
C GLY A 10 5.49 -1.07 -25.71
N LEU A 11 5.74 -1.17 -24.40
CA LEU A 11 4.69 -1.39 -23.42
C LEU A 11 3.97 -0.08 -23.09
N TYR A 12 2.64 -0.11 -23.23
CA TYR A 12 1.79 1.00 -22.82
C TYR A 12 1.50 0.95 -21.33
N THR A 13 1.60 2.09 -20.64
CA THR A 13 1.14 2.23 -19.26
C THR A 13 0.22 3.44 -19.16
N PHE A 14 -0.79 3.35 -18.29
CA PHE A 14 -1.72 4.44 -18.04
C PHE A 14 -1.98 4.59 -16.55
N THR A 15 -2.05 5.83 -16.07
CA THR A 15 -2.30 6.16 -14.67
C THR A 15 -3.30 7.30 -14.58
N ALA A 16 -4.37 7.08 -13.82
CA ALA A 16 -5.39 8.08 -13.53
C ALA A 16 -5.58 8.22 -12.01
N LYS A 17 -5.24 9.41 -11.48
CA LYS A 17 -5.63 9.81 -10.12
C LYS A 17 -7.11 10.16 -10.15
N LEU A 18 -7.91 9.42 -9.39
CA LEU A 18 -9.37 9.57 -9.34
C LEU A 18 -9.78 10.61 -8.29
N ARG A 19 -9.24 10.50 -7.08
CA ARG A 19 -9.46 11.45 -5.99
C ARG A 19 -8.34 11.42 -4.97
N SER A 20 -8.14 12.52 -4.27
CA SER A 20 -7.41 12.55 -3.00
C SER A 20 -8.42 12.51 -1.86
N ILE A 21 -8.19 11.65 -0.89
CA ILE A 21 -8.95 11.61 0.35
C ILE A 21 -8.08 12.27 1.41
N SER A 22 -8.53 13.41 1.92
CA SER A 22 -7.98 14.00 3.14
C SER A 22 -9.09 14.00 4.20
N GLY A 23 -8.89 13.20 5.24
CA GLY A 23 -9.75 13.23 6.41
C GLY A 23 -9.43 14.42 7.30
N ASN A 24 -10.38 14.79 8.15
CA ASN A 24 -10.15 15.70 9.27
C ASN A 24 -9.61 17.09 8.87
N ASP A 25 -10.35 17.82 8.02
CA ASP A 25 -10.00 19.19 7.60
C ASP A 25 -8.53 19.33 7.14
N GLN A 26 -8.10 18.41 6.25
CA GLN A 26 -6.72 18.30 5.74
C GLN A 26 -5.63 17.96 6.76
N SER A 27 -6.00 17.66 8.00
CA SER A 27 -5.05 17.28 9.06
C SER A 27 -4.84 15.76 9.15
N GLY A 28 -5.66 14.96 8.46
CA GLY A 28 -5.50 13.52 8.31
C GLY A 28 -4.45 13.12 7.28
N PRO A 29 -4.11 11.82 7.18
CA PRO A 29 -3.23 11.34 6.12
C PRO A 29 -3.91 11.54 4.76
N GLU A 30 -3.15 12.03 3.77
CA GLU A 30 -3.62 12.11 2.39
C GLU A 30 -3.49 10.73 1.74
N PHE A 31 -4.60 10.21 1.21
CA PHE A 31 -4.65 8.94 0.48
C PHE A 31 -5.12 9.19 -0.95
N ASP A 32 -4.24 8.94 -1.90
CA ASP A 32 -4.52 9.11 -3.33
C ASP A 32 -5.08 7.84 -3.95
N VAL A 33 -6.35 7.89 -4.35
CA VAL A 33 -6.99 6.83 -5.11
C VAL A 33 -6.50 6.93 -6.56
N THR A 34 -5.50 6.13 -6.91
CA THR A 34 -4.89 6.13 -8.23
C THR A 34 -5.09 4.79 -8.91
N LEU A 35 -5.71 4.80 -10.08
CA LEU A 35 -5.90 3.62 -10.91
C LEU A 35 -4.76 3.53 -11.94
N ARG A 36 -4.16 2.35 -12.08
CA ARG A 36 -3.06 2.09 -13.01
C ARG A 36 -3.37 0.90 -13.91
N TYR A 37 -3.03 1.04 -15.18
CA TYR A 37 -3.01 -0.05 -16.15
C TYR A 37 -1.57 -0.45 -16.48
N SER A 38 -1.34 -1.76 -16.56
CA SER A 38 -0.13 -2.33 -17.15
C SER A 38 -0.43 -3.65 -17.88
N PRO A 39 0.01 -3.80 -19.14
CA PRO A 39 -0.19 -5.03 -19.92
C PRO A 39 0.63 -6.21 -19.39
N LEU A 40 1.58 -5.98 -18.48
CA LEU A 40 2.32 -7.04 -17.80
C LEU A 40 1.56 -7.64 -16.63
N SER A 41 0.54 -6.95 -16.14
CA SER A 41 -0.36 -7.50 -15.14
C SER A 41 -1.46 -8.28 -15.85
N ILE A 42 -1.49 -9.60 -15.63
CA ILE A 42 -2.57 -10.47 -16.09
C ILE A 42 -3.64 -10.69 -15.01
N ALA A 43 -3.47 -10.05 -13.85
CA ALA A 43 -4.41 -10.16 -12.75
C ALA A 43 -5.64 -9.28 -13.00
N ASP A 44 -6.81 -9.82 -12.66
CA ASP A 44 -8.03 -9.04 -12.45
C ASP A 44 -8.30 -8.94 -10.96
N SER A 45 -7.92 -7.79 -10.39
CA SER A 45 -8.09 -7.44 -8.97
C SER A 45 -9.43 -6.77 -8.67
N GLY A 46 -10.39 -6.81 -9.62
CA GLY A 46 -11.72 -6.23 -9.51
C GLY A 46 -11.91 -4.91 -10.27
N PHE A 47 -10.91 -4.50 -11.05
CA PHE A 47 -10.96 -3.33 -11.94
C PHE A 47 -10.79 -3.73 -13.41
N GLY A 48 -10.76 -5.03 -13.72
CA GLY A 48 -10.45 -5.60 -15.02
C GLY A 48 -8.99 -6.04 -15.14
N THR A 49 -8.73 -6.95 -16.07
CA THR A 49 -7.38 -7.47 -16.33
C THR A 49 -6.39 -6.35 -16.63
N GLY A 50 -5.27 -6.36 -15.91
CA GLY A 50 -4.20 -5.38 -16.09
C GLY A 50 -4.43 -4.05 -15.36
N TRP A 51 -5.59 -3.87 -14.74
CA TRP A 51 -5.92 -2.71 -13.93
C TRP A 51 -5.76 -3.02 -12.44
N ASN A 52 -5.18 -2.08 -11.70
CA ASN A 52 -5.05 -2.17 -10.26
C ASN A 52 -5.12 -0.78 -9.61
N LEU A 53 -5.63 -0.74 -8.38
CA LEU A 53 -5.45 0.43 -7.53
C LEU A 53 -4.00 0.47 -7.05
N ARG A 54 -3.42 1.67 -7.03
CA ARG A 54 -2.08 1.92 -6.51
C ARG A 54 -2.16 2.08 -5.00
N THR A 55 -2.10 0.95 -4.30
CA THR A 55 -1.98 0.87 -2.85
C THR A 55 -0.60 0.30 -2.49
N THR A 56 -0.15 0.56 -1.27
CA THR A 56 0.93 -0.23 -0.68
C THR A 56 0.46 -1.68 -0.54
N GLU A 57 1.32 -2.66 -0.84
CA GLU A 57 1.03 -4.08 -0.77
C GLU A 57 2.33 -4.85 -0.49
N PHE A 58 2.30 -5.76 0.48
CA PHE A 58 3.37 -6.71 0.74
C PHE A 58 2.92 -8.12 0.40
N ASP A 59 3.75 -8.85 -0.36
CA ASP A 59 3.59 -10.27 -0.61
C ASP A 59 4.48 -11.05 0.39
N PRO A 60 3.89 -11.61 1.47
CA PRO A 60 4.65 -12.20 2.56
C PRO A 60 5.13 -13.63 2.24
N ALA A 61 4.81 -14.18 1.06
CA ALA A 61 5.24 -15.53 0.71
C ALA A 61 6.77 -15.65 0.80
N GLN A 62 7.25 -16.71 1.47
CA GLN A 62 8.66 -16.85 1.89
C GLN A 62 9.68 -16.64 0.75
N ASN A 63 9.34 -17.03 -0.48
CA ASN A 63 10.20 -16.90 -1.66
C ASN A 63 10.04 -15.57 -2.43
N ARG A 64 8.96 -14.82 -2.19
CA ARG A 64 8.65 -13.56 -2.88
C ARG A 64 9.11 -12.38 -2.03
N ARG A 65 8.48 -12.14 -0.87
CA ARG A 65 8.78 -11.04 0.06
C ARG A 65 8.94 -9.70 -0.66
N ILE A 66 8.00 -9.35 -1.53
CA ILE A 66 8.03 -8.12 -2.34
C ILE A 66 7.10 -7.08 -1.70
N ILE A 67 7.63 -5.89 -1.41
CA ILE A 67 6.84 -4.70 -1.05
C ILE A 67 6.69 -3.82 -2.28
N SER A 68 5.45 -3.47 -2.62
CA SER A 68 5.11 -2.44 -3.61
C SER A 68 4.45 -1.29 -2.87
N LEU A 69 4.98 -0.08 -2.97
CA LEU A 69 4.48 1.10 -2.29
C LEU A 69 3.48 1.86 -3.18
N ALA A 70 2.56 2.62 -2.58
CA ALA A 70 1.61 3.46 -3.32
C ALA A 70 2.29 4.51 -4.25
N ASN A 71 3.54 4.89 -3.97
CA ASN A 71 4.31 5.79 -4.85
C ASN A 71 4.86 5.09 -6.11
N GLY A 72 4.73 3.76 -6.21
CA GLY A 72 5.19 2.94 -7.32
C GLY A 72 6.57 2.33 -7.16
N GLU A 73 7.24 2.57 -6.04
CA GLU A 73 8.48 1.86 -5.73
C GLU A 73 8.18 0.41 -5.35
N THR A 74 9.02 -0.51 -5.81
CA THR A 74 8.92 -1.93 -5.48
C THR A 74 10.29 -2.44 -5.08
N PHE A 75 10.36 -3.16 -3.97
CA PHE A 75 11.61 -3.74 -3.46
C PHE A 75 11.38 -5.16 -2.96
N LYS A 76 12.40 -6.00 -3.08
CA LYS A 76 12.45 -7.30 -2.42
C LYS A 76 13.06 -7.16 -1.02
N ALA A 77 12.37 -7.66 -0.01
CA ALA A 77 12.93 -7.83 1.33
C ALA A 77 13.77 -9.10 1.38
N ASP A 78 15.06 -8.93 1.65
CA ASP A 78 16.09 -9.97 1.55
C ASP A 78 16.82 -10.25 2.88
N GLY A 79 16.58 -9.43 3.91
CA GLY A 79 17.21 -9.60 5.21
C GLY A 79 16.44 -8.95 6.35
N ARG A 80 17.15 -8.78 7.47
CA ARG A 80 16.67 -8.20 8.72
C ARG A 80 17.80 -7.42 9.38
N ALA A 81 17.49 -6.26 9.96
CA ALA A 81 18.49 -5.42 10.61
C ALA A 81 18.80 -5.94 12.02
N GLY A 82 19.92 -6.63 12.19
CA GLY A 82 20.35 -7.18 13.49
C GLY A 82 19.30 -8.12 14.11
N THR A 83 19.02 -7.94 15.40
CA THR A 83 17.95 -8.66 16.14
C THR A 83 16.61 -7.91 16.14
N THR A 84 16.46 -6.86 15.33
CA THR A 84 15.24 -6.07 15.27
C THR A 84 14.18 -6.74 14.40
N ASN A 85 12.95 -6.22 14.43
CA ASN A 85 11.90 -6.65 13.54
C ASN A 85 11.87 -5.91 12.18
N GLN A 86 12.88 -5.07 11.91
CA GLN A 86 12.99 -4.31 10.67
C GLN A 86 13.54 -5.18 9.54
N LEU A 87 12.80 -5.24 8.43
CA LEU A 87 13.21 -5.90 7.21
C LEU A 87 14.14 -5.00 6.38
N THR A 88 15.13 -5.61 5.74
CA THR A 88 16.10 -4.91 4.88
C THR A 88 15.90 -5.25 3.41
N MET A 89 16.32 -4.34 2.54
CA MET A 89 16.30 -4.49 1.08
C MET A 89 17.63 -3.99 0.51
N SER A 90 18.46 -4.88 -0.01
CA SER A 90 19.81 -4.52 -0.50
C SER A 90 19.77 -3.62 -1.74
N GLU A 91 18.73 -3.72 -2.55
CA GLU A 91 18.55 -2.94 -3.78
C GLU A 91 18.17 -1.48 -3.51
N ARG A 92 17.72 -1.17 -2.29
CA ARG A 92 17.22 0.16 -1.94
C ARG A 92 18.37 1.12 -1.62
N LYS A 93 18.62 2.05 -2.55
CA LYS A 93 19.71 3.04 -2.44
C LYS A 93 19.35 4.31 -1.67
N ILE A 94 18.06 4.63 -1.54
CA ILE A 94 17.56 5.84 -0.88
C ILE A 94 16.69 5.43 0.30
N ASP A 95 16.94 6.00 1.47
CA ASP A 95 16.16 5.71 2.67
C ASP A 95 14.86 6.53 2.69
N THR A 96 13.83 6.04 2.00
CA THR A 96 12.52 6.70 1.87
C THR A 96 11.45 6.14 2.80
N PHE A 97 11.63 4.93 3.32
CA PHE A 97 10.70 4.26 4.24
C PHE A 97 11.44 3.21 5.08
N HIS A 98 10.78 2.56 6.03
CA HIS A 98 11.23 1.33 6.69
C HIS A 98 10.05 0.35 6.77
N LEU A 99 10.32 -0.94 6.58
CA LEU A 99 9.33 -2.01 6.72
C LEU A 99 9.64 -2.83 7.96
N TYR A 100 8.65 -3.03 8.81
CA TYR A 100 8.73 -3.81 10.02
C TYR A 100 7.75 -4.97 9.96
N GLU A 101 8.16 -6.12 10.48
CA GLU A 101 7.29 -7.27 10.73
C GLU A 101 6.94 -7.27 12.21
N ASP A 102 5.82 -6.64 12.56
CA ASP A 102 5.42 -6.44 13.95
C ASP A 102 4.81 -7.73 14.56
N ALA A 103 4.22 -8.60 13.72
CA ALA A 103 3.77 -9.96 14.05
C ALA A 103 3.77 -10.86 12.79
N GLU A 104 3.37 -12.13 12.92
CA GLU A 104 3.32 -13.09 11.81
C GLU A 104 2.42 -12.66 10.64
N ASP A 105 1.32 -11.96 10.95
CA ASP A 105 0.31 -11.51 9.99
C ASP A 105 0.15 -9.98 9.94
N ARG A 106 1.08 -9.25 10.58
CA ARG A 106 1.04 -7.79 10.69
C ARG A 106 2.40 -7.16 10.41
N TRP A 107 2.40 -6.22 9.47
CA TRP A 107 3.56 -5.42 9.11
C TRP A 107 3.27 -3.94 9.29
N ARG A 108 4.33 -3.14 9.31
CA ARG A 108 4.22 -1.69 9.38
C ARG A 108 5.23 -1.04 8.45
N VAL A 109 4.74 -0.12 7.63
CA VAL A 109 5.58 0.74 6.78
C VAL A 109 5.65 2.12 7.41
N VAL A 110 6.84 2.59 7.70
CA VAL A 110 7.10 3.95 8.21
C VAL A 110 7.76 4.75 7.11
N HIS A 111 7.07 5.76 6.57
CA HIS A 111 7.60 6.61 5.51
C HIS A 111 8.45 7.75 6.09
N ARG A 112 9.41 8.25 5.32
CA ARG A 112 10.22 9.43 5.69
C ARG A 112 9.37 10.68 5.95
N SER A 113 8.18 10.77 5.36
CA SER A 113 7.21 11.84 5.61
C SER A 113 6.62 11.81 7.02
N GLY A 114 6.77 10.71 7.76
CA GLY A 114 6.13 10.45 9.03
C GLY A 114 4.75 9.78 8.91
N VAL A 115 4.30 9.47 7.69
CA VAL A 115 3.11 8.61 7.48
C VAL A 115 3.46 7.17 7.88
N VAL A 116 2.55 6.51 8.57
CA VAL A 116 2.70 5.12 8.98
C VAL A 116 1.53 4.29 8.46
N GLU A 117 1.81 3.18 7.79
CA GLU A 117 0.81 2.23 7.33
C GLU A 117 0.92 0.93 8.14
N VAL A 118 -0.18 0.45 8.69
CA VAL A 118 -0.28 -0.88 9.30
C VAL A 118 -0.90 -1.81 8.27
N LEU A 119 -0.15 -2.83 7.88
CA LEU A 119 -0.53 -3.81 6.88
C LEU A 119 -0.98 -5.11 7.57
N GLU A 120 -2.09 -5.68 7.10
CA GLU A 120 -2.61 -6.96 7.58
C GLU A 120 -3.01 -7.84 6.40
N LEU A 121 -2.98 -9.16 6.60
CA LEU A 121 -3.35 -10.12 5.56
C LEU A 121 -4.83 -9.98 5.15
N LYS A 122 -5.05 -9.83 3.85
CA LYS A 122 -6.36 -9.82 3.20
C LYS A 122 -6.31 -10.63 1.90
N GLY A 123 -7.49 -10.88 1.34
CA GLY A 123 -7.66 -11.76 0.18
C GLY A 123 -7.76 -13.23 0.57
N SER A 124 -7.48 -14.12 -0.37
CA SER A 124 -7.59 -15.57 -0.19
C SER A 124 -6.53 -16.29 -1.03
N SER A 125 -6.12 -17.47 -0.60
CA SER A 125 -5.07 -18.24 -1.28
C SER A 125 -5.43 -18.46 -2.77
N PRO A 126 -4.49 -18.28 -3.71
CA PRO A 126 -3.05 -17.99 -3.54
C PRO A 126 -2.70 -16.49 -3.53
N ASN A 127 -3.71 -15.62 -3.55
CA ASN A 127 -3.60 -14.18 -3.77
C ASN A 127 -3.67 -13.36 -2.47
N VAL A 128 -3.41 -13.99 -1.32
CA VAL A 128 -3.29 -13.29 -0.04
C VAL A 128 -2.17 -12.26 -0.12
N ARG A 129 -2.43 -11.07 0.39
CA ARG A 129 -1.48 -9.96 0.47
C ARG A 129 -1.65 -9.21 1.78
N ALA A 130 -0.55 -8.66 2.30
CA ALA A 130 -0.63 -7.69 3.38
C ALA A 130 -0.90 -6.31 2.79
N VAL A 131 -2.04 -5.72 3.14
CA VAL A 131 -2.50 -4.41 2.62
C VAL A 131 -2.81 -3.46 3.78
N PRO A 132 -2.74 -2.14 3.59
CA PRO A 132 -2.95 -1.18 4.66
C PRO A 132 -4.36 -1.26 5.19
N THR A 133 -4.56 -1.65 6.44
CA THR A 133 -5.88 -1.56 7.10
C THR A 133 -6.01 -0.29 7.93
N ARG A 134 -4.87 0.32 8.29
CA ARG A 134 -4.78 1.62 8.96
C ARG A 134 -3.64 2.46 8.40
N ILE A 135 -3.91 3.74 8.16
CA ILE A 135 -2.91 4.73 7.75
C ILE A 135 -2.93 5.87 8.76
N PHE A 136 -1.79 6.21 9.34
CA PHE A 136 -1.61 7.29 10.29
C PHE A 136 -0.86 8.45 9.64
N SER A 137 -1.33 9.66 9.87
CA SER A 137 -0.58 10.89 9.63
C SER A 137 0.50 11.09 10.68
N ARG A 138 1.48 11.95 10.37
CA ARG A 138 2.47 12.40 11.35
C ARG A 138 1.85 13.07 12.59
N GLN A 139 0.64 13.63 12.46
CA GLN A 139 -0.08 14.30 13.55
C GLN A 139 -0.89 13.33 14.41
N GLY A 140 -0.89 12.03 14.08
CA GLY A 140 -1.59 10.99 14.84
C GLY A 140 -3.02 10.73 14.42
N HIS A 141 -3.61 11.50 13.50
CA HIS A 141 -4.89 11.15 12.86
C HIS A 141 -4.75 9.93 11.97
N TRP A 142 -5.82 9.15 11.80
CA TRP A 142 -5.77 7.96 10.95
C TRP A 142 -7.02 7.72 10.10
N LEU A 143 -6.82 6.89 9.08
CA LEU A 143 -7.85 6.31 8.22
C LEU A 143 -7.92 4.80 8.45
N ASN A 144 -9.12 4.24 8.48
CA ASN A 144 -9.35 2.81 8.37
C ASN A 144 -9.70 2.45 6.92
N LEU A 145 -9.17 1.33 6.44
CA LEU A 145 -9.49 0.75 5.14
C LEU A 145 -10.09 -0.63 5.34
N GLU A 146 -11.24 -0.87 4.70
CA GLU A 146 -11.94 -2.15 4.76
C GLU A 146 -11.78 -2.87 3.42
N TYR A 147 -11.56 -4.18 3.47
CA TYR A 147 -11.31 -4.97 2.28
C TYR A 147 -12.30 -6.11 2.16
N GLY A 148 -12.81 -6.27 0.95
CA GLY A 148 -13.40 -7.49 0.45
C GLY A 148 -12.40 -8.31 -0.35
N THR A 149 -12.92 -9.30 -1.07
CA THR A 149 -12.12 -10.19 -1.92
C THR A 149 -12.73 -10.28 -3.31
N HIS A 150 -11.89 -10.20 -4.35
CA HIS A 150 -12.25 -10.45 -5.75
C HIS A 150 -11.17 -11.30 -6.41
N ASN A 151 -11.53 -12.45 -7.00
CA ASN A 151 -10.57 -13.42 -7.56
C ASN A 151 -9.42 -13.78 -6.60
N GLY A 152 -9.70 -13.80 -5.29
CA GLY A 152 -8.72 -14.02 -4.22
C GLY A 152 -7.86 -12.79 -3.88
N PHE A 153 -7.85 -11.72 -4.67
CA PHE A 153 -7.16 -10.47 -4.34
C PHE A 153 -7.96 -9.65 -3.34
N PRO A 154 -7.29 -8.92 -2.43
CA PRO A 154 -7.96 -7.92 -1.61
C PRO A 154 -8.44 -6.76 -2.48
N ILE A 155 -9.70 -6.37 -2.30
CA ILE A 155 -10.27 -5.18 -2.93
C ILE A 155 -10.79 -4.25 -1.83
N ASP A 156 -10.29 -3.01 -1.83
CA ASP A 156 -10.79 -1.98 -0.92
C ASP A 156 -12.31 -1.79 -1.18
N GLN A 157 -13.13 -2.03 -0.16
CA GLN A 157 -14.58 -1.97 -0.23
C GLN A 157 -15.11 -0.57 0.12
N ASP A 158 -14.29 0.28 0.75
CA ASP A 158 -14.76 1.50 1.38
C ASP A 158 -14.46 2.78 0.58
N TYR A 159 -14.75 2.74 -0.73
CA TYR A 159 -14.74 3.97 -1.53
C TYR A 159 -15.86 4.94 -1.16
N ARG A 160 -16.85 4.51 -0.37
CA ARG A 160 -18.05 5.30 -0.03
C ARG A 160 -17.97 5.98 1.34
N HIS A 161 -17.26 5.44 2.33
CA HIS A 161 -17.26 5.98 3.69
C HIS A 161 -15.91 5.84 4.43
N ALA A 162 -14.81 6.30 3.84
CA ALA A 162 -13.54 6.49 4.55
C ALA A 162 -13.75 7.20 5.91
N ARG A 163 -13.80 6.44 7.02
CA ARG A 163 -14.06 6.99 8.37
C ARG A 163 -12.74 7.41 9.01
N CYS A 164 -12.47 8.71 8.95
CA CYS A 164 -11.37 9.33 9.70
C CYS A 164 -11.76 9.45 11.19
N HIS A 165 -10.84 9.11 12.09
CA HIS A 165 -11.03 9.25 13.53
C HIS A 165 -10.03 10.27 14.11
N LEU A 166 -10.50 11.06 15.08
CA LEU A 166 -9.73 12.06 15.81
C LEU A 166 -8.95 11.44 16.97
N VAL A 167 -7.77 12.00 17.26
CA VAL A 167 -7.13 11.84 18.58
C VAL A 167 -7.91 12.71 19.56
N GLY A 168 -8.75 12.11 20.38
CA GLY A 168 -9.30 12.81 21.54
C GLY A 168 -8.18 13.10 22.52
N SER A 169 -7.84 14.38 22.74
CA SER A 169 -7.05 14.80 23.89
C SER A 169 -7.82 14.40 25.15
N ARG A 170 -7.39 13.34 25.82
CA ARG A 170 -7.72 13.19 27.24
C ARG A 170 -6.92 14.26 27.97
N SER A 171 -7.52 15.42 28.23
CA SER A 171 -7.05 16.23 29.35
C SER A 171 -7.34 15.44 30.62
N GLN A 172 -6.33 15.31 31.48
CA GLN A 172 -6.56 15.04 32.89
C GLN A 172 -7.31 16.22 33.53
#